data_AF-A0A8C5WTI3-F1
#
_entry.id   AF-A0A8C5WTI3-F1
#
_cell.length_a   1.000
_cell.length_b   1.000
_cell.length_c   1.000
_cell.angle_alpha   90.00
_cell.angle_beta   90.00
_cell.angle_gamma   90.00
#
_symmetry.space_group_name_H-M   'P 1'
#
loop_
_entity.id
_entity.type
_entity.pdbx_description
1 polymer ?
#
loop_
_entity_poly.entity_id
_entity_poly.type
_entity_poly.pdbx_seq_one_letter_code
_entity_poly.pdbx_strand_id
1 'polypeptide(L)'
;MMMTACDLSAIAKPWEIQSKVALLVAAEFWEQGDLEMSVLQQQPIPMMDRRKAAELPKLQVGFIDFVCTFVYKEFSQFHPEILPMYERLLNNRKEWKALADASEAKMAALQDEQKKDPKTDAPGG
;
A
#
# COMPACT_ATOMS: atom_id res chain seq x y z
N MET A 1 -1.18 -24.48 -3.55
CA MET A 1 -0.97 -23.10 -4.07
C MET A 1 -2.22 -22.50 -4.71
N MET A 2 -3.13 -23.28 -5.32
CA MET A 2 -4.31 -22.71 -6.02
C MET A 2 -5.27 -21.96 -5.08
N MET A 3 -5.58 -22.51 -3.91
CA MET A 3 -6.44 -21.83 -2.92
C MET A 3 -5.88 -20.45 -2.53
N THR A 4 -4.58 -20.36 -2.23
CA THR A 4 -3.91 -19.09 -1.90
C THR A 4 -3.92 -18.10 -3.06
N ALA A 5 -3.75 -18.57 -4.30
CA ALA A 5 -3.85 -17.70 -5.47
C ALA A 5 -5.26 -17.12 -5.62
N CYS A 6 -6.28 -17.95 -5.44
CA CYS A 6 -7.69 -17.54 -5.50
C CYS A 6 -8.05 -16.53 -4.42
N ASP A 7 -7.58 -16.75 -3.18
CA ASP A 7 -7.78 -15.85 -2.04
C ASP A 7 -7.23 -14.44 -2.32
N LEU A 8 -6.06 -14.36 -2.96
CA LEU A 8 -5.42 -13.10 -3.32
C LEU A 8 -5.87 -12.52 -4.67
N SER A 9 -6.88 -13.09 -5.33
CA SER A 9 -7.20 -12.77 -6.74
C SER A 9 -7.70 -11.35 -7.00
N ALA A 10 -8.11 -10.61 -5.96
CA ALA A 10 -8.46 -9.20 -6.07
C ALA A 10 -7.30 -8.35 -6.62
N ILE A 11 -6.05 -8.74 -6.35
CA ILE A 11 -4.84 -8.03 -6.78
C ILE A 11 -4.60 -8.05 -8.29
N ALA A 12 -5.23 -9.01 -9.00
CA ALA A 12 -5.13 -9.19 -10.45
C ALA A 12 -6.35 -8.65 -11.23
N LYS A 13 -7.27 -7.95 -10.55
CA LYS A 13 -8.43 -7.29 -11.19
C LYS A 13 -8.01 -5.96 -11.83
N PRO A 14 -8.81 -5.37 -12.74
CA PRO A 14 -8.56 -4.03 -13.27
C PRO A 14 -8.32 -3.00 -12.17
N TRP A 15 -7.53 -1.97 -12.47
CA TRP A 15 -7.11 -0.94 -11.52
C TRP A 15 -8.26 -0.30 -10.76
N GLU A 16 -9.36 0.00 -11.45
CA GLU A 16 -10.55 0.66 -10.88
C GLU A 16 -11.25 -0.21 -9.83
N ILE A 17 -11.06 -1.53 -9.90
CA ILE A 17 -11.58 -2.50 -8.95
C ILE A 17 -10.55 -2.74 -7.85
N GLN A 18 -9.31 -3.02 -8.22
CA GLN A 18 -8.25 -3.37 -7.27
C GLN A 18 -7.96 -2.22 -6.29
N SER A 19 -7.90 -0.98 -6.78
CA SER A 19 -7.68 0.21 -5.93
C SER A 19 -8.79 0.37 -4.88
N LYS A 20 -10.05 0.12 -5.24
CA LYS A 20 -11.18 0.15 -4.29
C LYS A 20 -11.07 -0.96 -3.25
N VAL A 21 -10.74 -2.18 -3.66
CA VAL A 21 -10.55 -3.28 -2.71
C VAL A 21 -9.41 -2.99 -1.75
N ALA A 22 -8.28 -2.44 -2.22
CA ALA A 22 -7.17 -2.04 -1.36
C ALA A 22 -7.57 -1.00 -0.31
N LEU A 23 -8.42 -0.03 -0.66
CA LEU A 23 -8.93 0.97 0.27
C LEU A 23 -9.89 0.36 1.32
N LEU A 24 -10.73 -0.60 0.93
CA LEU A 24 -11.61 -1.30 1.87
C LEU A 24 -10.81 -2.10 2.89
N VAL A 25 -9.80 -2.85 2.43
CA VAL A 25 -8.91 -3.62 3.31
C VAL A 25 -8.09 -2.70 4.21
N ALA A 26 -7.61 -1.56 3.70
CA ALA A 26 -6.92 -0.57 4.52
C ALA A 26 -7.83 0.02 5.60
N ALA A 27 -9.09 0.31 5.26
CA ALA A 27 -10.08 0.79 6.23
C ALA A 27 -10.31 -0.24 7.36
N GLU A 28 -10.43 -1.51 7.03
CA GLU A 28 -10.54 -2.60 8.02
C GLU A 28 -9.31 -2.65 8.94
N PHE A 29 -8.09 -2.57 8.39
CA PHE A 29 -6.86 -2.54 9.19
C PHE A 29 -6.78 -1.30 10.10
N TRP A 30 -7.29 -0.15 9.65
CA TRP A 30 -7.32 1.06 10.47
C TRP A 30 -8.36 1.00 11.58
N GLU A 31 -9.53 0.40 11.32
CA GLU A 31 -10.53 0.16 12.36
C GLU A 31 -9.99 -0.81 13.41
N GLN A 32 -9.29 -1.87 13.00
CA GLN A 32 -8.62 -2.76 13.93
C GLN A 32 -7.53 -2.03 14.74
N GLY A 33 -6.68 -1.22 14.10
CA GLY A 33 -5.63 -0.46 14.78
C GLY A 33 -6.17 0.53 15.81
N ASP A 34 -7.32 1.17 15.53
CA ASP A 34 -8.02 2.03 16.48
C ASP A 34 -8.56 1.24 17.68
N LEU A 35 -9.08 0.03 17.46
CA LEU A 35 -9.53 -0.86 18.53
C LEU A 35 -8.36 -1.30 19.42
N GLU A 36 -7.23 -1.67 18.83
CA GLU A 36 -6.02 -2.04 19.57
C GLU A 36 -5.51 -0.87 20.44
N MET A 37 -5.56 0.35 19.91
CA MET A 37 -5.16 1.55 20.65
C MET A 37 -6.12 1.90 21.79
N SER A 38 -7.43 1.81 21.56
CA SER A 38 -8.45 2.19 22.53
C SER A 38 -8.68 1.15 23.62
N VAL A 39 -8.65 -0.14 23.27
CA VAL A 39 -8.97 -1.24 24.19
C VAL A 39 -7.71 -1.81 24.85
N LEU A 40 -6.63 -2.01 24.08
CA LEU A 40 -5.40 -2.65 24.57
C LEU A 40 -4.31 -1.65 24.95
N GLN A 41 -4.48 -0.36 24.61
CA GLN A 41 -3.50 0.71 24.86
C GLN A 41 -2.15 0.43 24.19
N GLN A 42 -2.18 -0.28 23.06
CA GLN A 42 -1.01 -0.62 22.27
C GLN A 42 -0.87 0.31 21.05
N GLN A 43 0.36 0.57 20.63
CA GLN A 43 0.59 1.31 19.39
C GLN A 43 0.49 0.34 18.20
N PRO A 44 -0.39 0.61 17.21
CA PRO A 44 -0.54 -0.25 16.06
C PRO A 44 0.70 -0.20 15.16
N ILE A 45 0.93 -1.28 14.42
CA ILE A 45 1.97 -1.31 13.38
C ILE A 45 1.62 -0.32 12.24
N PRO A 46 2.60 0.14 11.44
CA PRO A 46 2.37 1.17 10.42
C PRO A 46 1.23 0.89 9.44
N MET A 47 1.00 -0.38 9.07
CA MET A 47 -0.07 -0.79 8.17
C MET A 47 -1.48 -0.57 8.75
N MET A 48 -1.61 -0.59 10.08
CA MET A 48 -2.86 -0.43 10.82
C MET A 48 -3.04 0.99 11.36
N ASP A 49 -2.07 1.89 11.15
CA ASP A 49 -2.15 3.28 11.61
C ASP A 49 -2.70 4.20 10.51
N ARG A 50 -3.94 4.68 10.68
CA ARG A 50 -4.57 5.61 9.73
C ARG A 50 -3.80 6.91 9.53
N ARG A 51 -2.95 7.33 10.48
CA ARG A 51 -2.09 8.52 10.36
C ARG A 51 -1.01 8.33 9.29
N LYS A 52 -0.72 7.08 8.92
CA LYS A 52 0.25 6.68 7.90
C LYS A 52 -0.41 6.28 6.57
N ALA A 53 -1.65 6.69 6.33
CA ALA A 53 -2.36 6.35 5.09
C ALA A 53 -1.61 6.74 3.80
N ALA A 54 -0.76 7.78 3.84
CA ALA A 54 0.10 8.19 2.72
C ALA A 54 1.14 7.12 2.30
N GLU A 55 1.44 6.16 3.18
CA GLU A 55 2.36 5.04 2.92
C GLU A 55 1.67 3.86 2.21
N LEU A 56 0.33 3.86 2.12
CA LEU A 56 -0.45 2.75 1.53
C LEU A 56 0.05 2.33 0.13
N PRO A 57 0.36 3.26 -0.81
CA PRO A 57 0.87 2.86 -2.11
C PRO A 57 2.16 2.04 -2.04
N LYS A 58 3.09 2.43 -1.16
CA LYS A 58 4.36 1.73 -0.95
C LYS A 58 4.15 0.35 -0.35
N LEU A 59 3.23 0.24 0.61
CA LEU A 59 2.86 -1.05 1.20
C LEU A 59 2.24 -2.00 0.17
N GLN A 60 1.39 -1.50 -0.73
CA GLN A 60 0.81 -2.29 -1.82
C GLN A 60 1.86 -2.78 -2.82
N VAL A 61 2.85 -1.95 -3.19
CA VAL A 61 3.99 -2.39 -4.03
C VAL A 61 4.74 -3.53 -3.34
N GLY A 62 5.06 -3.37 -2.05
CA GLY A 62 5.73 -4.42 -1.29
C GLY A 62 4.93 -5.72 -1.25
N PHE A 63 3.63 -5.64 -0.97
CA PHE A 63 2.76 -6.81 -0.96
C PHE A 63 2.72 -7.55 -2.31
N ILE A 64 2.61 -6.81 -3.41
CA ILE A 64 2.64 -7.38 -4.76
C ILE A 64 3.98 -8.08 -5.02
N ASP A 65 5.10 -7.44 -4.67
CA ASP A 65 6.45 -7.96 -4.94
C ASP A 65 6.77 -9.21 -4.12
N PHE A 66 6.49 -9.17 -2.81
CA PHE A 66 6.89 -10.22 -1.89
C PHE A 66 5.91 -11.41 -1.84
N VAL A 67 4.61 -11.18 -2.08
CA VAL A 67 3.60 -12.23 -1.93
C VAL A 67 3.00 -12.63 -3.29
N CYS A 68 2.46 -11.68 -4.04
CA CYS A 68 1.61 -12.01 -5.19
C CYS A 68 2.42 -12.40 -6.44
N THR A 69 3.55 -11.74 -6.68
CA THR A 69 4.32 -11.88 -7.92
C THR A 69 4.80 -13.31 -8.12
N PHE A 70 5.36 -13.94 -7.07
CA PHE A 70 5.82 -15.32 -7.15
C PHE A 70 4.69 -16.27 -7.53
N VAL A 71 3.56 -16.18 -6.81
CA VAL A 71 2.41 -17.08 -7.03
C VAL A 71 1.93 -16.98 -8.48
N TYR A 72 1.62 -15.77 -8.97
CA TYR A 72 1.05 -15.61 -10.31
C TYR A 72 2.05 -15.87 -11.43
N LYS A 73 3.34 -15.58 -11.21
CA LYS A 73 4.40 -15.91 -12.17
C LYS A 73 4.52 -17.42 -12.35
N GLU A 74 4.60 -18.18 -11.26
CA GLU A 74 4.73 -19.65 -11.34
C GLU A 74 3.47 -20.29 -11.94
N PHE A 75 2.28 -19.80 -11.58
CA PHE A 75 1.03 -20.27 -12.20
C PHE A 75 0.99 -20.00 -13.70
N SER A 76 1.45 -18.84 -14.17
CA SER A 76 1.47 -18.50 -15.60
C SER A 76 2.47 -19.35 -16.41
N GLN A 77 3.55 -19.82 -15.78
CA GLN A 77 4.50 -20.73 -16.41
C GLN A 77 3.92 -22.16 -16.54
N PHE A 78 3.11 -22.58 -15.57
CA PHE A 78 2.50 -23.91 -15.57
C PHE A 78 1.24 -23.99 -16.46
N HIS A 79 0.42 -22.94 -16.46
CA HIS A 79 -0.77 -22.79 -17.29
C HIS A 79 -0.75 -21.42 -18.00
N PRO A 80 -0.40 -21.37 -19.29
CA PRO A 80 -0.34 -20.12 -20.07
C PRO A 80 -1.65 -19.32 -20.05
N GLU A 81 -2.79 -19.97 -19.82
CA GLU A 81 -4.11 -19.34 -19.69
C GLU A 81 -4.21 -18.38 -18.50
N ILE A 82 -3.29 -18.48 -17.52
CA ILE A 82 -3.23 -17.60 -16.34
C ILE A 82 -2.38 -16.34 -16.61
N LEU A 83 -1.63 -16.29 -17.71
CA LEU A 83 -0.79 -15.14 -18.08
C LEU A 83 -1.52 -13.79 -18.00
N PRO A 84 -2.80 -13.64 -18.43
CA PRO A 84 -3.51 -12.37 -18.30
C PRO A 84 -3.67 -11.88 -16.85
N MET A 85 -3.75 -12.79 -15.87
CA MET A 85 -3.79 -12.41 -14.45
C MET A 85 -2.44 -11.89 -13.97
N TYR A 86 -1.35 -12.52 -14.41
CA TYR A 86 0.00 -12.09 -14.07
C TYR A 86 0.32 -10.72 -14.70
N GLU A 87 -0.02 -10.50 -15.96
CA GLU A 87 0.16 -9.19 -16.62
C GLU A 87 -0.64 -8.07 -15.93
N ARG A 88 -1.89 -8.37 -15.52
CA ARG A 88 -2.71 -7.41 -14.76
C ARG A 88 -2.10 -7.07 -13.41
N LEU A 89 -1.54 -8.06 -12.70
CA LEU A 89 -0.81 -7.84 -11.46
C LEU A 89 0.36 -6.87 -11.67
N LEU A 90 1.15 -7.07 -12.72
CA LEU A 90 2.29 -6.19 -13.04
C LEU A 90 1.84 -4.76 -13.41
N ASN A 91 0.72 -4.62 -14.11
CA ASN A 91 0.13 -3.31 -14.39
C ASN A 91 -0.31 -2.60 -13.11
N ASN A 92 -1.02 -3.28 -12.21
CA ASN A 92 -1.42 -2.71 -10.92
C ASN A 92 -0.20 -2.31 -10.07
N ARG A 93 0.87 -3.11 -10.10
CA ARG A 93 2.15 -2.76 -9.45
C ARG A 93 2.70 -1.43 -9.97
N LYS A 94 2.65 -1.21 -11.29
CA LYS A 94 3.12 0.03 -11.92
C LYS A 94 2.30 1.24 -11.47
N GLU A 95 0.98 1.11 -11.42
CA GLU A 95 0.08 2.17 -10.93
C GLU A 95 0.37 2.51 -9.45
N TRP A 96 0.49 1.49 -8.59
CA TRP A 96 0.86 1.70 -7.19
C TRP A 96 2.23 2.34 -7.03
N LYS A 97 3.21 1.96 -7.85
CA LYS A 97 4.54 2.57 -7.83
C LYS A 97 4.49 4.04 -8.24
N ALA A 98 3.70 4.40 -9.25
CA ALA A 98 3.53 5.79 -9.65
C ALA A 98 2.89 6.63 -8.52
N LEU A 99 1.91 6.08 -7.81
CA LEU A 99 1.33 6.73 -6.63
C LEU A 99 2.31 6.87 -5.47
N ALA A 100 3.13 5.84 -5.23
CA ALA A 100 4.16 5.87 -4.20
C ALA A 100 5.19 6.97 -4.50
N ASP A 101 5.66 7.05 -5.75
CA ASP A 101 6.64 8.06 -6.18
C ASP A 101 6.09 9.47 -6.08
N ALA A 102 4.82 9.67 -6.46
CA ALA A 102 4.16 10.96 -6.31
C ALA A 102 4.01 11.37 -4.83
N SER A 103 3.70 10.41 -3.95
CA SER A 103 3.60 10.64 -2.49
C SER A 103 4.97 11.01 -1.90
N GLU A 104 6.02 10.27 -2.24
CA GLU A 104 7.39 10.54 -1.79
C GLU A 104 7.90 11.90 -2.28
N ALA A 105 7.66 12.25 -3.55
CA ALA A 105 8.03 13.57 -4.10
C ALA A 105 7.32 14.73 -3.38
N LYS A 106 6.01 14.57 -3.11
CA LYS A 106 5.23 15.57 -2.37
C LYS A 106 5.77 15.77 -0.95
N MET A 107 6.09 14.68 -0.26
CA MET A 107 6.66 14.73 1.09
C MET A 107 8.04 15.39 1.12
N ALA A 108 8.91 15.09 0.14
CA ALA A 108 10.21 15.73 0.01
C ALA A 108 10.09 17.25 -0.21
N ALA A 109 9.19 17.68 -1.09
CA ALA A 109 8.94 19.11 -1.34
C ALA A 109 8.49 19.85 -0.08
N LEU A 110 7.55 19.27 0.69
CA LEU A 110 7.07 19.86 1.94
C LEU A 110 8.20 19.98 2.99
N GLN A 111 9.09 19.00 3.09
CA GLN A 111 10.24 19.06 4.00
C GLN A 111 11.23 20.15 3.59
N ASP A 112 11.46 20.33 2.28
CA ASP A 112 12.36 21.37 1.78
C ASP A 112 11.79 22.78 1.96
N GLU A 113 10.46 22.95 1.91
CA GLU A 113 9.81 24.22 2.26
C GLU A 113 9.89 24.52 3.76
N GLN A 114 9.67 23.51 4.63
CA GLN A 114 9.81 23.67 6.09
C GLN A 114 11.24 24.05 6.51
N LYS A 115 12.26 23.55 5.80
CA LYS A 115 13.67 23.93 6.04
C LYS A 115 13.99 25.36 5.61
N LYS A 116 13.20 25.95 4.71
CA LYS A 116 13.43 27.31 4.18
C LYS A 116 12.79 28.41 5.03
N ASP A 117 11.92 28.08 5.99
CA ASP A 117 11.22 29.05 6.84
C ASP A 117 11.63 28.94 8.32
N PRO A 118 12.79 29.51 8.74
CA PRO A 118 13.28 29.44 10.12
C PRO A 118 12.66 30.53 11.01
N LYS A 119 11.33 30.63 11.06
CA LYS A 119 10.63 31.56 11.97
C LYS A 119 9.59 30.86 12.83
N THR A 120 10.05 30.24 13.92
CA THR A 120 9.45 30.31 15.27
C THR A 120 10.36 29.58 16.26
N ASP A 121 11.49 30.20 16.59
CA ASP A 121 12.14 29.99 17.89
C ASP A 121 12.60 31.37 18.37
N ALA A 122 11.68 32.12 18.96
CA ALA A 122 12.02 33.23 19.83
C ALA A 122 11.76 32.77 21.26
N PRO A 123 12.78 32.61 22.12
CA PRO A 123 12.55 32.46 23.55
C PRO A 123 12.07 33.82 24.07
N GLY A 124 10.77 33.93 24.35
CA GLY A 124 10.22 35.05 25.11
C GLY A 124 10.79 35.01 26.54
N GLY A 125 11.50 36.07 26.91
CA GLY A 125 12.09 36.24 28.24
C GLY A 125 11.13 36.76 29.31
#